data_AF-C4LXH7-F1
#
_entry.id   AF-C4LXH7-F1
#
_cell.length_a   1.000
_cell.length_b   1.000
_cell.length_c   1.000
_cell.angle_alpha   90.00
_cell.angle_beta   90.00
_cell.angle_gamma   90.00
#
_symmetry.space_group_name_H-M   'P 1'
#
loop_
_entity.id
_entity.type
_entity.pdbx_description
1 polymer ?
#
loop_
_entity_poly.entity_id
_entity_poly.type
_entity_poly.pdbx_seq_one_letter_code
_entity_poly.pdbx_strand_id
1 'polypeptide(L)'
;MSQSVKPKSLNLKKAYPLFGIKNFRSTCFANSVFQVLCSLPPFVEYLKKVNPTDDMKYTKAIKDMFNLFLQCNKVGIQKEIIHPPQSMKEIIMKLQTESGQHQMDATEFYTTLINCLHTECKNKISEGEEAQQDDDEGWEEVGKKFKKVQLRSEKTDGTSVISDYFRGSMRSLTITIDEMKKKHNQAVLQEFYVLSLPIQSKQNCVSSVSQAINLAFSKRKIDNTHFQQLFIEEAPKVLVLQLNRFIYDRVKLDVVKLVDHINYTESLQLKTNKGNVNYRLISIIEHRGNQIRRGHYVSYVRRGEKWYFCNDENIQLIDQKDIYDKMAYVLIYSSLN
;
A
#
# COMPACT_ATOMS: atom_id res chain seq x y z
N MET A 1 -5.53 -29.55 14.08
CA MET A 1 -4.44 -29.39 13.09
C MET A 1 -4.95 -28.50 11.95
N SER A 2 -4.91 -27.18 12.15
CA SER A 2 -5.30 -26.20 11.13
C SER A 2 -4.18 -26.12 10.09
N GLN A 3 -4.42 -26.69 8.90
CA GLN A 3 -3.53 -26.49 7.77
C GLN A 3 -3.63 -25.02 7.34
N SER A 4 -2.66 -24.21 7.77
CA SER A 4 -2.36 -22.90 7.20
C SER A 4 -2.17 -23.07 5.69
N VAL A 5 -3.22 -22.77 4.92
CA VAL A 5 -3.16 -22.73 3.46
C VAL A 5 -2.28 -21.55 3.10
N LYS A 6 -0.97 -21.78 2.93
CA LYS A 6 -0.06 -20.78 2.39
C LYS A 6 -0.67 -20.23 1.10
N PRO A 7 -0.92 -18.91 0.99
CA PRO A 7 -1.58 -18.40 -0.20
C PRO A 7 -0.66 -18.66 -1.40
N LYS A 8 -1.23 -19.08 -2.54
CA LYS A 8 -0.46 -19.44 -3.75
C LYS A 8 0.29 -18.23 -4.32
N SER A 9 1.32 -18.49 -5.13
CA SER A 9 2.05 -17.47 -5.90
C SER A 9 1.10 -16.70 -6.83
N LEU A 10 1.35 -15.41 -7.02
CA LEU A 10 0.50 -14.50 -7.79
C LEU A 10 0.53 -14.82 -9.30
N ASN A 11 -0.60 -15.25 -9.89
CA ASN A 11 -0.69 -15.45 -11.34
C ASN A 11 -0.92 -14.12 -12.07
N LEU A 12 0.18 -13.40 -12.31
CA LEU A 12 0.20 -12.12 -13.02
C LEU A 12 -0.15 -12.21 -14.52
N LYS A 13 -0.23 -13.43 -15.08
CA LYS A 13 -0.63 -13.65 -16.49
C LYS A 13 -2.14 -13.69 -16.69
N LYS A 14 -2.93 -13.74 -15.61
CA LYS A 14 -4.39 -13.76 -15.69
C LYS A 14 -4.88 -12.42 -16.21
N ALA A 15 -5.45 -12.42 -17.40
CA ALA A 15 -5.92 -11.22 -18.05
C ALA A 15 -7.39 -10.97 -17.65
N TYR A 16 -7.64 -9.80 -17.06
CA TYR A 16 -8.97 -9.34 -16.69
C TYR A 16 -9.46 -8.25 -17.66
N PRO A 17 -10.78 -8.03 -17.76
CA PRO A 17 -11.31 -6.86 -18.45
C PRO A 17 -10.81 -5.55 -17.82
N LEU A 18 -10.89 -4.48 -18.58
CA LEU A 18 -10.59 -3.11 -18.15
C LEU A 18 -11.78 -2.22 -18.53
N PHE A 19 -12.38 -1.57 -17.54
CA PHE A 19 -13.51 -0.66 -17.72
C PHE A 19 -13.13 0.71 -17.21
N GLY A 20 -13.48 1.75 -17.96
CA GLY A 20 -13.41 3.12 -17.46
C GLY A 20 -14.35 3.30 -16.26
N ILE A 21 -14.00 4.19 -15.33
CA ILE A 21 -14.82 4.48 -14.14
C ILE A 21 -15.27 5.93 -14.19
N LYS A 22 -16.59 6.16 -14.13
CA LYS A 22 -17.19 7.49 -14.17
C LYS A 22 -16.67 8.38 -13.05
N ASN A 23 -16.09 9.53 -13.37
CA ASN A 23 -15.80 10.57 -12.39
C ASN A 23 -17.08 11.37 -12.12
N PHE A 24 -17.46 11.52 -10.86
CA PHE A 24 -18.74 12.13 -10.50
C PHE A 24 -18.64 13.30 -9.51
N ARG A 25 -17.43 13.68 -9.04
CA ARG A 25 -17.16 14.84 -8.15
C ARG A 25 -15.68 14.87 -7.70
N SER A 26 -14.72 14.96 -8.62
CA SER A 26 -13.29 14.91 -8.27
C SER A 26 -12.85 13.60 -7.59
N THR A 27 -13.43 12.47 -8.01
CA THR A 27 -13.17 11.16 -7.42
C THR A 27 -12.03 10.41 -8.11
N CYS A 28 -11.18 11.12 -8.85
CA CYS A 28 -10.07 10.52 -9.59
C CYS A 28 -9.07 9.79 -8.68
N PHE A 29 -8.88 10.25 -7.43
CA PHE A 29 -8.09 9.53 -6.42
C PHE A 29 -8.65 8.12 -6.18
N ALA A 30 -9.96 8.00 -5.97
CA ALA A 30 -10.63 6.72 -5.74
C ALA A 30 -10.62 5.86 -7.00
N ASN A 31 -10.91 6.45 -8.16
CA ASN A 31 -10.88 5.74 -9.44
C ASN A 31 -9.49 5.14 -9.71
N SER A 32 -8.41 5.90 -9.47
CA SER A 32 -7.04 5.42 -9.63
C SER A 32 -6.74 4.23 -8.71
N VAL A 33 -7.18 4.29 -7.44
CA VAL A 33 -7.00 3.19 -6.48
C VAL A 33 -7.81 1.97 -6.89
N PHE A 34 -9.06 2.13 -7.32
CA PHE A 34 -9.87 1.00 -7.77
C PHE A 34 -9.30 0.30 -9.02
N GLN A 35 -8.78 1.06 -10.00
CA GLN A 35 -8.11 0.48 -11.17
C GLN A 35 -6.92 -0.38 -10.76
N VAL A 36 -6.14 0.08 -9.78
CA VAL A 36 -5.04 -0.68 -9.19
C VAL A 36 -5.56 -1.92 -8.47
N LEU A 37 -6.56 -1.82 -7.59
CA LEU A 37 -7.09 -2.98 -6.87
C LEU A 37 -7.65 -4.04 -7.82
N CYS A 38 -8.41 -3.64 -8.84
CA CYS A 38 -8.90 -4.55 -9.88
C CYS A 38 -7.80 -5.12 -10.79
N SER A 39 -6.57 -4.60 -10.71
CA SER A 39 -5.39 -5.19 -11.35
C SER A 39 -4.81 -6.38 -10.60
N LEU A 40 -5.14 -6.52 -9.32
CA LEU A 40 -4.55 -7.50 -8.43
C LEU A 40 -5.37 -8.80 -8.48
N PRO A 41 -4.79 -9.92 -8.96
CA PRO A 41 -5.48 -11.20 -8.95
C PRO A 41 -6.07 -11.61 -7.59
N PRO A 42 -5.42 -11.41 -6.44
CA PRO A 42 -5.97 -11.79 -5.14
C PRO A 42 -7.21 -10.98 -4.77
N PHE A 43 -7.22 -9.69 -5.09
CA PHE A 43 -8.35 -8.82 -4.81
C PHE A 43 -9.56 -9.20 -5.68
N VAL A 44 -9.33 -9.47 -6.96
CA VAL A 44 -10.38 -9.95 -7.87
C VAL A 44 -10.91 -11.32 -7.42
N GLU A 45 -10.05 -12.24 -7.01
CA GLU A 45 -10.46 -13.56 -6.51
C GLU A 45 -11.21 -13.48 -5.19
N TYR A 46 -10.82 -12.56 -4.29
CA TYR A 46 -11.57 -12.22 -3.09
C TYR A 46 -13.00 -11.77 -3.46
N LEU A 47 -13.14 -10.77 -4.33
CA LEU A 47 -14.46 -10.26 -4.74
C LEU A 47 -15.35 -11.32 -5.40
N LYS A 48 -14.75 -12.24 -6.16
CA LYS A 48 -15.48 -13.36 -6.78
C LYS A 48 -16.00 -14.37 -5.75
N LYS A 49 -15.23 -14.65 -4.70
CA LYS A 49 -15.55 -15.67 -3.69
C LYS A 49 -16.42 -15.15 -2.55
N VAL A 50 -16.25 -13.89 -2.16
CA VAL A 50 -16.94 -13.33 -0.99
C VAL A 50 -18.44 -13.21 -1.25
N ASN A 51 -19.26 -13.66 -0.31
CA ASN A 51 -20.69 -13.37 -0.27
C ASN A 51 -20.92 -12.36 0.87
N PRO A 52 -21.06 -11.05 0.56
CA PRO A 52 -21.15 -10.02 1.57
C PRO A 52 -22.42 -10.19 2.41
N THR A 53 -22.28 -10.11 3.72
CA THR A 53 -23.39 -10.00 4.68
C THR A 53 -23.78 -8.53 4.86
N ASP A 54 -24.87 -8.26 5.55
CA ASP A 54 -25.41 -6.89 5.68
C ASP A 54 -24.50 -5.92 6.45
N ASP A 55 -23.63 -6.44 7.31
CA ASP A 55 -22.60 -5.68 8.03
C ASP A 55 -21.38 -5.31 7.16
N MET A 56 -21.20 -5.93 5.99
CA MET A 56 -20.06 -5.71 5.08
C MET A 56 -20.34 -4.62 4.03
N LYS A 57 -20.66 -3.41 4.49
CA LYS A 57 -21.06 -2.28 3.63
C LYS A 57 -20.04 -1.95 2.53
N TYR A 58 -18.74 -1.99 2.81
CA TYR A 58 -17.68 -1.67 1.85
C TYR A 58 -17.55 -2.77 0.81
N THR A 59 -17.45 -4.03 1.26
CA THR A 59 -17.36 -5.17 0.36
C THR A 59 -18.58 -5.26 -0.56
N LYS A 60 -19.79 -5.05 -0.03
CA LYS A 60 -21.04 -5.02 -0.80
C LYS A 60 -21.00 -3.92 -1.88
N ALA A 61 -20.67 -2.69 -1.49
CA ALA A 61 -20.59 -1.57 -2.42
C ALA A 61 -19.54 -1.77 -3.53
N ILE A 62 -18.37 -2.33 -3.21
CA ILE A 62 -17.33 -2.66 -4.21
C ILE A 62 -17.83 -3.76 -5.14
N LYS A 63 -18.44 -4.82 -4.60
CA LYS A 63 -18.93 -5.94 -5.41
C LYS A 63 -20.04 -5.49 -6.37
N ASP A 64 -20.94 -4.63 -5.91
CA ASP A 64 -21.98 -4.01 -6.74
C ASP A 64 -21.38 -3.11 -7.82
N MET A 65 -20.42 -2.25 -7.44
CA MET A 65 -19.71 -1.36 -8.37
C MET A 65 -19.01 -2.13 -9.49
N PHE A 66 -18.36 -3.25 -9.15
CA PHE A 66 -17.59 -4.05 -10.10
C PHE A 66 -18.36 -5.27 -10.63
N ASN A 67 -19.69 -5.33 -10.47
CA ASN A 67 -20.47 -6.47 -10.95
C ASN A 67 -20.29 -6.72 -12.45
N LEU A 68 -20.33 -5.66 -13.28
CA LEU A 68 -20.03 -5.76 -14.72
C LEU A 68 -18.63 -6.33 -15.00
N PHE A 69 -17.64 -5.89 -14.22
CA PHE A 69 -16.27 -6.40 -14.32
C PHE A 69 -16.16 -7.88 -13.94
N LEU A 70 -16.84 -8.29 -12.87
CA LEU A 70 -16.78 -9.66 -12.35
C LEU A 70 -17.46 -10.67 -13.27
N GLN A 71 -18.51 -10.25 -13.98
CA GLN A 71 -19.26 -11.08 -14.93
C GLN A 71 -18.65 -11.10 -16.34
N CYS A 72 -17.73 -10.17 -16.65
CA CYS A 72 -17.15 -10.05 -17.98
C CYS A 72 -16.01 -11.06 -18.22
N ASN A 73 -16.18 -11.91 -19.23
CA ASN A 73 -15.18 -12.88 -19.67
C ASN A 73 -14.24 -12.32 -20.77
N LYS A 74 -14.53 -11.14 -21.29
CA LYS A 74 -13.70 -10.50 -22.33
C LYS A 74 -12.46 -9.88 -21.71
N VAL A 75 -11.32 -10.08 -22.36
CA VAL A 75 -10.04 -9.49 -21.94
C VAL A 75 -9.84 -8.15 -22.63
N GLY A 76 -9.20 -7.21 -21.93
CA GLY A 76 -8.83 -5.90 -22.48
C GLY A 76 -9.87 -4.82 -22.24
N ILE A 77 -9.74 -3.72 -22.99
CA ILE A 77 -10.56 -2.52 -22.81
C ILE A 77 -12.01 -2.81 -23.25
N GLN A 78 -12.95 -2.56 -22.36
CA GLN A 78 -14.38 -2.66 -22.62
C GLN A 78 -14.95 -1.28 -22.94
N LYS A 79 -16.05 -1.25 -23.71
CA LYS A 79 -16.68 0.01 -24.15
C LYS A 79 -17.56 0.61 -23.05
N GLU A 80 -18.12 -0.23 -22.21
CA GLU A 80 -18.96 0.15 -21.09
C GLU A 80 -18.14 0.86 -20.02
N ILE A 81 -18.81 1.77 -19.30
CA ILE A 81 -18.23 2.54 -18.22
C ILE A 81 -18.87 2.04 -16.92
N ILE A 82 -18.04 1.84 -15.89
CA ILE A 82 -18.52 1.58 -14.55
C ILE A 82 -19.02 2.88 -13.95
N HIS A 83 -20.30 2.91 -13.60
CA HIS A 83 -20.90 4.01 -12.86
C HIS A 83 -20.94 3.63 -11.37
N PRO A 84 -20.26 4.37 -10.49
CA PRO A 84 -20.32 4.10 -9.05
C PRO A 84 -21.77 4.08 -8.56
N PRO A 85 -22.21 3.01 -7.87
CA PRO A 85 -23.55 2.93 -7.29
C PRO A 85 -23.70 3.93 -6.15
N GLN A 86 -24.94 4.24 -5.78
CA GLN A 86 -25.23 5.23 -4.74
C GLN A 86 -24.54 4.91 -3.40
N SER A 87 -24.51 3.63 -3.01
CA SER A 87 -23.80 3.15 -1.82
C SER A 87 -22.30 3.50 -1.84
N MET A 88 -21.64 3.33 -2.98
CA MET A 88 -20.23 3.69 -3.14
C MET A 88 -20.01 5.20 -3.11
N LYS A 89 -20.92 5.97 -3.73
CA LYS A 89 -20.86 7.44 -3.69
C LYS A 89 -20.95 7.95 -2.25
N GLU A 90 -21.88 7.41 -1.46
CA GLU A 90 -22.05 7.77 -0.05
C GLU A 90 -20.82 7.41 0.78
N ILE A 91 -20.22 6.23 0.55
CA ILE A 91 -18.97 5.84 1.20
C ILE A 91 -17.85 6.84 0.88
N ILE A 92 -17.60 7.13 -0.40
CA ILE A 92 -16.53 8.05 -0.79
C ILE A 92 -16.77 9.44 -0.21
N MET A 93 -18.02 9.95 -0.29
CA MET A 93 -18.37 11.26 0.25
C MET A 93 -18.24 11.31 1.78
N LYS A 94 -18.59 10.23 2.48
CA LYS A 94 -18.41 10.14 3.93
C LYS A 94 -16.92 10.20 4.29
N LEU A 95 -16.07 9.41 3.62
CA LEU A 95 -14.63 9.42 3.86
C LEU A 95 -14.00 10.79 3.55
N GLN A 96 -14.45 11.46 2.48
CA GLN A 96 -14.05 12.83 2.16
C GLN A 96 -14.46 13.80 3.30
N THR A 97 -15.69 13.69 3.79
CA THR A 97 -16.19 14.54 4.89
C THR A 97 -15.42 14.32 6.18
N GLU A 98 -15.13 13.05 6.54
CA GLU A 98 -14.35 12.70 7.73
C GLU A 98 -12.90 13.18 7.64
N SER A 99 -12.31 13.21 6.44
CA SER A 99 -11.00 13.84 6.20
C SER A 99 -11.05 15.39 6.27
N GLY A 100 -12.26 15.97 6.28
CA GLY A 100 -12.49 17.41 6.22
C GLY A 100 -12.12 18.05 4.88
N GLN A 101 -11.99 17.26 3.79
CA GLN A 101 -11.49 17.73 2.50
C GLN A 101 -12.41 17.35 1.32
N HIS A 102 -12.40 18.16 0.26
CA HIS A 102 -13.14 17.89 -0.97
C HIS A 102 -12.45 16.88 -1.90
N GLN A 103 -11.12 16.78 -1.84
CA GLN A 103 -10.32 15.74 -2.50
C GLN A 103 -9.43 15.08 -1.43
N MET A 104 -9.36 13.75 -1.44
CA MET A 104 -8.48 12.99 -0.55
C MET A 104 -7.17 12.63 -1.26
N ASP A 105 -6.14 12.36 -0.46
CA ASP A 105 -4.93 11.73 -0.95
C ASP A 105 -5.21 10.27 -1.37
N ALA A 106 -4.63 9.82 -2.50
CA ALA A 106 -4.88 8.48 -3.00
C ALA A 106 -4.35 7.38 -2.06
N THR A 107 -3.24 7.62 -1.36
CA THR A 107 -2.67 6.67 -0.38
C THR A 107 -3.51 6.63 0.89
N GLU A 108 -4.03 7.78 1.33
CA GLU A 108 -4.98 7.85 2.45
C GLU A 108 -6.25 7.05 2.14
N PHE A 109 -6.86 7.28 0.97
CA PHE A 109 -8.04 6.54 0.54
C PHE A 109 -7.78 5.03 0.44
N TYR A 110 -6.66 4.63 -0.16
CA TYR A 110 -6.24 3.23 -0.22
C TYR A 110 -6.13 2.60 1.19
N THR A 111 -5.43 3.26 2.10
CA THR A 111 -5.18 2.75 3.45
C THR A 111 -6.49 2.60 4.22
N THR A 112 -7.34 3.63 4.20
CA THR A 112 -8.65 3.60 4.84
C THR A 112 -9.54 2.50 4.28
N LEU A 113 -9.59 2.34 2.95
CA LEU A 113 -10.37 1.29 2.30
C LEU A 113 -9.88 -0.12 2.68
N ILE A 114 -8.56 -0.35 2.64
CA ILE A 114 -7.96 -1.64 2.97
C ILE A 114 -8.20 -2.00 4.44
N ASN A 115 -8.06 -1.04 5.37
CA ASN A 115 -8.36 -1.25 6.78
C ASN A 115 -9.84 -1.59 6.98
N CYS A 116 -10.76 -0.86 6.32
CA CYS A 116 -12.19 -1.15 6.39
C CYS A 116 -12.52 -2.57 5.89
N LEU A 117 -11.95 -2.98 4.75
CA LEU A 117 -12.14 -4.34 4.22
C LEU A 117 -11.51 -5.39 5.13
N HIS A 118 -10.36 -5.11 5.73
CA HIS A 118 -9.72 -6.00 6.68
C HIS A 118 -10.62 -6.23 7.91
N THR A 119 -11.16 -5.17 8.50
CA THR A 119 -12.08 -5.25 9.65
C THR A 119 -13.35 -6.04 9.30
N GLU A 120 -13.97 -5.77 8.14
CA GLU A 120 -15.15 -6.54 7.68
C GLU A 120 -14.85 -8.04 7.52
N CYS A 121 -13.66 -8.40 7.06
CA CYS A 121 -13.26 -9.79 6.92
C CYS A 121 -12.87 -10.44 8.26
N LYS A 122 -12.29 -9.67 9.19
CA LYS A 122 -11.84 -10.15 10.50
C LYS A 122 -13.01 -10.56 11.38
N ASN A 123 -14.07 -9.75 11.42
CA ASN A 123 -15.25 -9.97 12.28
C ASN A 123 -15.86 -11.38 12.09
N LYS A 124 -15.64 -12.02 10.93
CA LYS A 124 -16.09 -13.37 10.63
C LYS A 124 -15.18 -14.50 11.11
N ILE A 125 -13.90 -14.23 11.37
CA ILE A 125 -12.95 -15.21 11.94
C ILE A 125 -13.08 -15.22 13.46
N SER A 126 -13.40 -14.07 14.07
CA SER A 126 -13.54 -13.89 15.52
C SER A 126 -14.85 -14.44 16.13
N GLU A 127 -15.80 -14.96 15.34
CA GLU A 127 -16.96 -15.70 15.91
C GLU A 127 -16.58 -17.12 16.42
N GLY A 128 -15.30 -17.53 16.30
CA GLY A 128 -14.84 -18.86 16.72
C GLY A 128 -13.68 -18.91 17.72
N GLU A 129 -13.00 -17.80 18.03
CA GLU A 129 -11.86 -17.79 18.97
C GLU A 129 -11.90 -16.51 19.80
N GLU A 130 -12.25 -16.65 21.09
CA GLU A 130 -12.08 -15.59 22.08
C GLU A 130 -10.59 -15.19 22.12
N ALA A 131 -10.32 -13.92 21.84
CA ALA A 131 -8.97 -13.36 21.93
C ALA A 131 -8.47 -13.48 23.37
N GLN A 132 -7.51 -14.38 23.61
CA GLN A 132 -6.72 -14.38 24.83
C GLN A 132 -6.05 -13.01 24.98
N GLN A 133 -6.35 -12.33 26.09
CA GLN A 133 -5.55 -11.22 26.57
C GLN A 133 -4.21 -11.79 27.03
N ASP A 134 -3.23 -11.85 26.13
CA ASP A 134 -1.84 -11.95 26.53
C ASP A 134 -1.38 -10.57 27.00
N ASP A 135 -1.04 -10.49 28.29
CA ASP A 135 -0.25 -9.41 28.84
C ASP A 135 1.12 -9.44 28.14
N ASP A 136 1.41 -8.41 27.33
CA ASP A 136 2.67 -8.27 26.58
C ASP A 136 3.83 -7.93 27.54
N GLU A 137 4.21 -8.89 28.38
CA GLU A 137 5.49 -8.89 29.08
C GLU A 137 6.61 -9.07 28.04
N GLY A 138 7.07 -7.94 27.49
CA GLY A 138 8.06 -7.92 26.40
C GLY A 138 9.27 -8.82 26.64
N TRP A 139 9.59 -9.68 25.67
CA TRP A 139 10.65 -10.67 25.72
C TRP A 139 12.04 -10.08 25.43
N GLU A 140 13.10 -10.62 26.05
CA GLU A 140 14.48 -10.24 25.73
C GLU A 140 15.06 -11.14 24.62
N GLU A 141 15.36 -10.58 23.45
CA GLU A 141 16.08 -11.28 22.38
C GLU A 141 17.59 -10.98 22.45
N VAL A 142 18.42 -12.00 22.22
CA VAL A 142 19.88 -11.82 22.13
C VAL A 142 20.28 -11.50 20.70
N GLY A 143 20.56 -10.22 20.43
CA GLY A 143 21.06 -9.76 19.14
C GLY A 143 22.53 -10.15 18.87
N LYS A 144 23.01 -9.82 17.67
CA LYS A 144 24.42 -10.03 17.27
C LYS A 144 25.39 -9.46 18.32
N LYS A 145 26.37 -10.27 18.74
CA LYS A 145 27.37 -9.98 19.81
C LYS A 145 26.80 -9.95 21.25
N PHE A 146 25.86 -10.84 21.59
CA PHE A 146 25.31 -10.99 22.95
C PHE A 146 24.65 -9.73 23.52
N LYS A 147 24.14 -8.84 22.66
CA LYS A 147 23.44 -7.63 23.11
C LYS A 147 21.98 -7.93 23.32
N LYS A 148 21.50 -7.74 24.55
CA LYS A 148 20.08 -7.83 24.90
C LYS A 148 19.28 -6.75 24.15
N VAL A 149 18.13 -7.12 23.63
CA VAL A 149 17.15 -6.24 23.00
C VAL A 149 15.80 -6.55 23.62
N GLN A 150 15.17 -5.55 24.22
CA GLN A 150 13.79 -5.70 24.71
C GLN A 150 12.85 -5.60 23.51
N LEU A 151 12.14 -6.70 23.20
CA LEU A 151 11.20 -6.78 22.10
C LEU A 151 9.77 -6.59 22.63
N ARG A 152 9.01 -5.71 21.97
CA ARG A 152 7.57 -5.55 22.17
C ARG A 152 6.87 -5.77 20.84
N SER A 153 5.71 -6.39 20.88
CA SER A 153 4.85 -6.48 19.70
C SER A 153 3.67 -5.55 19.90
N GLU A 154 3.38 -4.68 18.93
CA GLU A 154 2.08 -4.01 18.95
C GLU A 154 0.97 -5.07 18.81
N LYS A 155 -0.19 -4.81 19.45
CA LYS A 155 -1.35 -5.70 19.32
C LYS A 155 -1.69 -5.82 17.85
N THR A 156 -1.53 -7.03 17.31
CA THR A 156 -1.89 -7.30 15.92
C THR A 156 -3.40 -7.24 15.77
N ASP A 157 -3.88 -6.59 14.72
CA ASP A 157 -5.31 -6.53 14.40
C ASP A 157 -5.87 -7.87 13.88
N GLY A 158 -5.20 -9.00 14.13
CA GLY A 158 -5.61 -10.32 13.68
C GLY A 158 -5.30 -10.58 12.21
N THR A 159 -5.90 -11.60 11.62
CA THR A 159 -5.65 -11.99 10.21
C THR A 159 -6.94 -11.93 9.40
N SER A 160 -6.81 -11.63 8.12
CA SER A 160 -7.91 -11.71 7.16
C SER A 160 -7.37 -11.95 5.76
N VAL A 161 -8.25 -12.31 4.84
CA VAL A 161 -7.89 -12.50 3.42
C VAL A 161 -7.22 -11.25 2.84
N ILE A 162 -7.55 -10.05 3.35
CA ILE A 162 -6.91 -8.81 2.93
C ILE A 162 -5.48 -8.73 3.48
N SER A 163 -5.29 -8.94 4.78
CA SER A 163 -3.95 -8.82 5.37
C SER A 163 -2.98 -9.88 4.87
N ASP A 164 -3.46 -11.08 4.49
CA ASP A 164 -2.61 -12.13 3.90
C ASP A 164 -1.88 -11.73 2.60
N TYR A 165 -2.38 -10.74 1.86
CA TYR A 165 -1.73 -10.26 0.62
C TYR A 165 -1.06 -8.91 0.79
N PHE A 166 -1.66 -8.00 1.55
CA PHE A 166 -1.25 -6.59 1.59
C PHE A 166 -0.40 -6.22 2.82
N ARG A 167 -0.42 -7.05 3.87
CA ARG A 167 0.32 -6.77 5.11
C ARG A 167 1.77 -7.23 5.00
N GLY A 168 2.68 -6.33 5.36
CA GLY A 168 4.05 -6.67 5.77
C GLY A 168 4.24 -6.40 7.26
N SER A 169 5.37 -6.83 7.79
CA SER A 169 5.79 -6.52 9.16
C SER A 169 7.21 -5.97 9.16
N MET A 170 7.45 -5.00 10.04
CA MET A 170 8.75 -4.38 10.23
C MET A 170 9.09 -4.27 11.71
N ARG A 171 10.38 -4.24 12.00
CA ARG A 171 10.93 -4.02 13.33
C ARG A 171 11.56 -2.65 13.40
N SER A 172 11.10 -1.85 14.34
CA SER A 172 11.67 -0.56 14.69
C SER A 172 12.65 -0.73 15.84
N LEU A 173 13.95 -0.64 15.56
CA LEU A 173 15.00 -0.70 16.57
C LEU A 173 15.35 0.72 17.04
N THR A 174 15.09 1.00 18.31
CA THR A 174 15.52 2.21 19.01
C THR A 174 16.76 1.89 19.85
N ILE A 175 17.79 2.71 19.71
CA ILE A 175 19.04 2.61 20.47
C ILE A 175 19.18 3.90 21.28
N THR A 176 19.11 3.77 22.60
CA THR A 176 19.31 4.86 23.56
C THR A 176 20.69 4.75 24.18
N ILE A 177 21.41 5.87 24.26
CA ILE A 177 22.69 5.99 24.93
C ILE A 177 22.47 6.76 26.21
N ASP A 178 22.73 6.12 27.35
CA ASP A 178 22.64 6.79 28.65
C ASP A 178 23.84 7.70 28.95
N GLU A 179 23.79 8.42 30.06
CA GLU A 179 24.85 9.33 30.52
C GLU A 179 26.19 8.59 30.75
N MET A 180 26.14 7.30 31.08
CA MET A 180 27.31 6.44 31.25
C MET A 180 27.83 5.85 29.92
N LYS A 181 27.31 6.33 28.78
CA LYS A 181 27.63 5.84 27.42
C LYS A 181 27.26 4.37 27.17
N LYS A 182 26.42 3.76 28.00
CA LYS A 182 25.88 2.41 27.76
C LYS A 182 24.73 2.48 26.76
N LYS A 183 24.61 1.44 25.94
CA LYS A 183 23.60 1.33 24.88
C LYS A 183 22.47 0.43 25.34
N HIS A 184 21.26 0.96 25.34
CA HIS A 184 20.01 0.27 25.59
C HIS A 184 19.26 0.12 24.28
N ASN A 185 18.89 -1.11 23.93
CA ASN A 185 18.20 -1.41 22.68
C ASN A 185 16.77 -1.83 22.97
N GLN A 186 15.83 -1.19 22.30
CA GLN A 186 14.42 -1.57 22.31
C GLN A 186 13.98 -1.80 20.87
N ALA A 187 13.19 -2.84 20.66
CA ALA A 187 12.63 -3.17 19.36
C ALA A 187 11.11 -3.29 19.46
N VAL A 188 10.42 -2.68 18.50
CA VAL A 188 8.95 -2.78 18.36
C VAL A 188 8.63 -3.42 17.03
N LEU A 189 7.82 -4.48 17.03
CA LEU A 189 7.24 -5.06 15.82
C LEU A 189 5.94 -4.32 15.47
N GLN A 190 5.84 -3.88 14.23
CA GLN A 190 4.69 -3.15 13.70
C GLN A 190 4.33 -3.65 12.30
N GLU A 191 3.04 -3.68 12.00
CA GLU A 191 2.51 -4.06 10.69
C GLU A 191 2.47 -2.85 9.74
N PHE A 192 2.53 -3.09 8.43
CA PHE A 192 2.35 -2.03 7.44
C PHE A 192 1.63 -2.53 6.19
N TYR A 193 0.85 -1.63 5.58
CA TYR A 193 0.17 -1.85 4.30
C TYR A 193 0.72 -0.98 3.17
N VAL A 194 1.44 0.09 3.53
CA VAL A 194 2.11 1.02 2.62
C VAL A 194 3.47 1.39 3.22
N LEU A 195 4.51 1.42 2.40
CA LEU A 195 5.79 2.02 2.78
C LEU A 195 5.90 3.42 2.18
N SER A 196 5.85 4.43 3.06
CA SER A 196 6.11 5.82 2.68
C SER A 196 7.62 6.08 2.58
N LEU A 197 8.09 6.40 1.38
CA LEU A 197 9.49 6.52 1.06
C LEU A 197 9.91 7.99 0.98
N PRO A 198 10.89 8.43 1.78
CA PRO A 198 11.48 9.75 1.63
C PRO A 198 12.26 9.81 0.31
N ILE A 199 11.98 10.83 -0.49
CA ILE A 199 12.68 11.08 -1.76
C ILE A 199 13.54 12.34 -1.72
N GLN A 200 13.77 12.86 -0.52
CA GLN A 200 14.73 13.92 -0.27
C GLN A 200 15.39 13.67 1.09
N SER A 201 16.68 13.97 1.19
CA SER A 201 17.38 14.02 2.47
C SER A 201 18.14 15.33 2.59
N LYS A 202 18.65 15.65 3.79
CA LYS A 202 19.43 16.88 4.03
C LYS A 202 20.73 16.97 3.21
N GLN A 203 21.24 15.85 2.70
CA GLN A 203 22.59 15.76 2.12
C GLN A 203 22.68 14.94 0.81
N ASN A 204 21.71 14.06 0.55
CA ASN A 204 21.68 13.18 -0.63
C ASN A 204 20.43 13.43 -1.48
N CYS A 205 20.64 13.62 -2.78
CA CYS A 205 19.59 13.52 -3.79
C CYS A 205 19.17 12.06 -3.97
N VAL A 206 17.88 11.78 -3.81
CA VAL A 206 17.32 10.46 -4.10
C VAL A 206 16.90 10.47 -5.57
N SER A 207 17.50 9.58 -6.38
CA SER A 207 17.24 9.49 -7.81
C SER A 207 16.58 8.18 -8.22
N SER A 208 16.39 7.24 -7.27
CA SER A 208 15.76 5.95 -7.53
C SER A 208 15.00 5.41 -6.34
N VAL A 209 14.04 4.53 -6.59
CA VAL A 209 13.27 3.83 -5.55
C VAL A 209 14.19 3.00 -4.65
N SER A 210 15.23 2.38 -5.20
CA SER A 210 16.22 1.62 -4.43
C SER A 210 16.96 2.52 -3.43
N GLN A 211 17.33 3.74 -3.82
CA GLN A 211 17.91 4.73 -2.90
C GLN A 211 16.89 5.20 -1.86
N ALA A 212 15.62 5.42 -2.26
CA ALA A 212 14.56 5.83 -1.35
C ALA A 212 14.27 4.77 -0.26
N ILE A 213 14.24 3.48 -0.64
CA ILE A 213 14.13 2.35 0.28
C ILE A 213 15.34 2.33 1.23
N ASN A 214 16.56 2.38 0.70
CA ASN A 214 17.75 2.39 1.54
C ASN A 214 17.76 3.57 2.53
N LEU A 215 17.27 4.74 2.12
CA LEU A 215 17.12 5.90 3.00
C LEU A 215 16.07 5.65 4.10
N ALA A 216 14.91 5.07 3.76
CA ALA A 216 13.83 4.75 4.71
C ALA A 216 14.29 3.80 5.82
N PHE A 217 15.12 2.81 5.48
CA PHE A 217 15.63 1.79 6.40
C PHE A 217 17.03 2.10 6.97
N SER A 218 17.59 3.26 6.64
CA SER A 218 18.89 3.70 7.19
C SER A 218 18.77 4.05 8.67
N LYS A 219 19.88 3.89 9.41
CA LYS A 219 19.93 4.31 10.80
C LYS A 219 19.86 5.83 10.89
N ARG A 220 18.76 6.35 11.45
CA ARG A 220 18.55 7.78 11.67
C ARG A 220 18.94 8.18 13.09
N LYS A 221 19.60 9.33 13.21
CA LYS A 221 19.84 10.01 14.48
C LYS A 221 18.63 10.90 14.79
N ILE A 222 17.94 10.64 15.89
CA ILE A 222 16.80 11.47 16.35
C ILE A 222 17.36 12.65 17.13
N ASP A 223 18.23 12.37 18.10
CA ASP A 223 18.98 13.35 18.88
C ASP A 223 20.37 12.78 19.24
N ASN A 224 21.08 13.40 20.20
CA ASN A 224 22.43 12.96 20.57
C ASN A 224 22.48 11.60 21.29
N THR A 225 21.39 11.16 21.89
CA THR A 225 21.30 9.95 22.70
C THR A 225 20.41 8.88 22.05
N HIS A 226 19.53 9.24 21.12
CA HIS A 226 18.56 8.35 20.49
C HIS A 226 18.82 8.15 19.00
N PHE A 227 18.88 6.88 18.59
CA PHE A 227 18.95 6.48 17.20
C PHE A 227 17.84 5.49 16.89
N GLN A 228 17.32 5.52 15.68
CA GLN A 228 16.33 4.55 15.23
C GLN A 228 16.74 3.93 13.90
N GLN A 229 16.41 2.66 13.70
CA GLN A 229 16.57 1.97 12.44
C GLN A 229 15.40 1.01 12.22
N LEU A 230 14.85 1.01 11.01
CA LEU A 230 13.78 0.09 10.62
C LEU A 230 14.37 -1.13 9.91
N PHE A 231 13.73 -2.28 10.05
CA PHE A 231 14.06 -3.52 9.35
C PHE A 231 12.78 -4.19 8.87
N ILE A 232 12.75 -4.71 7.65
CA ILE A 232 11.60 -5.50 7.18
C ILE A 232 11.76 -6.92 7.72
N GLU A 233 10.79 -7.39 8.49
CA GLU A 233 10.74 -8.77 9.00
C GLU A 233 10.09 -9.67 7.96
N GLU A 234 8.86 -9.32 7.55
CA GLU A 234 8.10 -10.01 6.51
C GLU A 234 7.63 -9.03 5.44
N ALA A 235 7.86 -9.41 4.18
CA ALA A 235 7.44 -8.58 3.06
C ALA A 235 6.04 -9.00 2.56
N PRO A 236 5.17 -8.03 2.21
CA PRO A 236 3.82 -8.32 1.72
C PRO A 236 3.88 -8.95 0.33
N LYS A 237 2.85 -9.70 -0.06
CA LYS A 237 2.75 -10.21 -1.43
C LYS A 237 2.48 -9.10 -2.44
N VAL A 238 1.69 -8.11 -2.03
CA VAL A 238 1.48 -6.87 -2.78
C VAL A 238 2.15 -5.74 -2.00
N LEU A 239 3.29 -5.29 -2.52
CA LEU A 239 4.06 -4.20 -1.94
C LEU A 239 3.60 -2.87 -2.52
N VAL A 240 3.14 -1.97 -1.65
CA VAL A 240 2.73 -0.61 -2.02
C VAL A 240 3.75 0.39 -1.49
N LEU A 241 4.35 1.16 -2.40
CA LEU A 241 5.36 2.17 -2.11
C LEU A 241 4.80 3.55 -2.45
N GLN A 242 4.65 4.41 -1.45
CA GLN A 242 4.30 5.81 -1.65
C GLN A 242 5.59 6.63 -1.70
N LEU A 243 5.75 7.49 -2.72
CA LEU A 243 6.85 8.45 -2.74
C LEU A 243 6.39 9.74 -2.07
N ASN A 244 7.10 10.19 -1.03
CA ASN A 244 6.76 11.40 -0.26
C ASN A 244 7.07 12.67 -1.06
N ARG A 245 6.24 12.93 -2.08
CA ARG A 245 6.42 14.07 -2.99
C ARG A 245 6.00 15.40 -2.38
N PHE A 246 5.15 15.41 -1.37
CA PHE A 246 4.73 16.65 -0.73
C PHE A 246 5.51 16.83 0.57
N ILE A 247 6.27 17.92 0.65
CA ILE A 247 7.07 18.26 1.82
C ILE A 247 6.78 19.69 2.24
N TYR A 248 6.91 19.97 3.54
CA TYR A 248 6.84 21.34 4.04
C TYR A 248 8.19 22.04 3.83
N ASP A 249 8.19 23.06 2.97
CA ASP A 249 9.35 23.90 2.71
C ASP A 249 9.41 24.99 3.78
N ARG A 250 10.43 24.94 4.63
CA ARG A 250 10.62 25.91 5.74
C ARG A 250 11.00 27.31 5.27
N VAL A 251 11.52 27.45 4.04
CA VAL A 251 11.87 28.74 3.46
C VAL A 251 10.63 29.39 2.87
N LYS A 252 9.82 28.62 2.15
CA LYS A 252 8.56 29.11 1.55
C LYS A 252 7.39 29.14 2.53
N LEU A 253 7.53 28.50 3.69
CA LEU A 253 6.48 28.29 4.70
C LEU A 253 5.22 27.63 4.14
N ASP A 254 5.38 26.79 3.11
CA ASP A 254 4.28 26.17 2.37
C ASP A 254 4.63 24.72 1.98
N VAL A 255 3.61 23.94 1.64
CA VAL A 255 3.77 22.57 1.12
C VAL A 255 4.12 22.63 -0.36
N VAL A 256 5.28 22.09 -0.71
CA VAL A 256 5.76 22.01 -2.09
C VAL A 256 5.78 20.57 -2.58
N LYS A 257 5.54 20.41 -3.89
CA LYS A 257 5.66 19.13 -4.57
C LYS A 257 7.06 18.96 -5.17
N LEU A 258 7.72 17.87 -4.83
CA LEU A 258 8.95 17.39 -5.44
C LEU A 258 8.64 16.78 -6.81
N VAL A 259 9.12 17.48 -7.83
CA VAL A 259 8.89 17.17 -9.26
C VAL A 259 10.07 16.47 -9.91
N ASP A 260 11.12 16.16 -9.15
CA ASP A 260 12.22 15.36 -9.65
C ASP A 260 11.77 13.94 -9.97
N HIS A 261 12.27 13.44 -11.10
CA HIS A 261 12.01 12.07 -11.51
C HIS A 261 12.76 11.09 -10.62
N ILE A 262 12.06 10.04 -10.17
CA ILE A 262 12.63 8.99 -9.32
C ILE A 262 12.59 7.71 -10.15
N ASN A 263 13.78 7.20 -10.49
CA ASN A 263 13.89 6.00 -11.31
C ASN A 263 13.32 4.78 -10.57
N TYR A 264 12.44 4.05 -11.26
CA TYR A 264 11.97 2.73 -10.88
C TYR A 264 12.06 1.80 -12.09
N THR A 265 12.07 0.50 -11.83
CA THR A 265 12.23 -0.51 -12.89
C THR A 265 11.12 -1.55 -12.80
N GLU A 266 11.06 -2.46 -13.76
CA GLU A 266 10.10 -3.56 -13.71
C GLU A 266 10.33 -4.49 -12.51
N SER A 267 11.57 -4.68 -12.10
CA SER A 267 11.93 -5.64 -11.06
C SER A 267 12.51 -4.93 -9.84
N LEU A 268 11.99 -5.26 -8.67
CA LEU A 268 12.48 -4.71 -7.40
C LEU A 268 12.85 -5.86 -6.48
N GLN A 269 14.06 -5.82 -5.92
CA GLN A 269 14.46 -6.74 -4.86
C GLN A 269 14.37 -6.03 -3.51
N LEU A 270 13.53 -6.54 -2.63
CA LEU A 270 13.39 -6.06 -1.27
C LEU A 270 14.18 -6.97 -0.32
N LYS A 271 15.02 -6.39 0.52
CA LYS A 271 15.77 -7.10 1.56
C LYS A 271 14.92 -7.19 2.82
N THR A 272 14.80 -8.38 3.38
CA THR A 272 14.16 -8.65 4.68
C THR A 272 15.15 -9.39 5.59
N ASN A 273 14.81 -9.53 6.86
CA ASN A 273 15.60 -10.34 7.79
C ASN A 273 15.61 -11.84 7.44
N LYS A 274 14.58 -12.31 6.71
CA LYS A 274 14.45 -13.71 6.26
C LYS A 274 15.05 -13.97 4.87
N GLY A 275 15.56 -12.93 4.19
CA GLY A 275 16.18 -13.05 2.87
C GLY A 275 15.71 -11.97 1.89
N ASN A 276 15.90 -12.22 0.60
CA ASN A 276 15.49 -11.29 -0.45
C ASN A 276 14.17 -11.74 -1.08
N VAL A 277 13.26 -10.80 -1.30
CA VAL A 277 12.00 -11.03 -2.03
C VAL A 277 12.04 -10.23 -3.33
N ASN A 278 11.81 -10.93 -4.45
CA ASN A 278 11.77 -10.29 -5.76
C ASN A 278 10.33 -9.93 -6.11
N TYR A 279 10.16 -8.73 -6.64
CA TYR A 279 8.89 -8.17 -7.04
C TYR A 279 8.90 -7.75 -8.50
N ARG A 280 7.70 -7.72 -9.09
CA ARG A 280 7.43 -7.17 -10.41
C ARG A 280 6.46 -6.00 -10.30
N LEU A 281 6.76 -4.90 -11.00
CA LEU A 281 5.90 -3.73 -11.10
C LEU A 281 4.61 -4.09 -11.85
N ILE A 282 3.47 -3.75 -11.26
CA ILE A 282 2.15 -4.10 -11.81
C ILE A 282 1.22 -2.90 -11.95
N SER A 283 1.42 -1.85 -11.16
CA SER A 283 0.65 -0.62 -11.28
C SER A 283 1.41 0.60 -10.76
N ILE A 284 1.03 1.77 -11.27
CA ILE A 284 1.53 3.08 -10.86
C ILE A 284 0.32 4.01 -10.68
N ILE A 285 0.32 4.83 -9.64
CA ILE A 285 -0.55 5.99 -9.52
C ILE A 285 0.32 7.23 -9.72
N GLU A 286 -0.10 8.13 -10.59
CA GLU A 286 0.54 9.43 -10.81
C GLU A 286 -0.42 10.52 -10.34
N HIS A 287 0.09 11.46 -9.55
CA HIS A 287 -0.62 12.69 -9.20
C HIS A 287 -0.16 13.83 -10.11
N ARG A 288 -1.08 14.44 -10.86
CA ARG A 288 -0.83 15.60 -11.73
C ARG A 288 -1.30 16.88 -11.05
N GLY A 289 -0.50 17.93 -11.13
CA GLY A 289 -0.72 19.18 -10.39
C GLY A 289 0.24 19.35 -9.22
N ASN A 290 0.34 20.58 -8.70
CA ASN A 290 1.37 20.99 -7.74
C ASN A 290 0.88 21.05 -6.30
N GLN A 291 -0.43 21.02 -6.07
CA GLN A 291 -1.02 21.10 -4.74
C GLN A 291 -1.42 19.71 -4.25
N ILE A 292 -1.23 19.42 -2.97
CA ILE A 292 -1.62 18.12 -2.39
C ILE A 292 -3.13 17.89 -2.43
N ARG A 293 -3.91 18.98 -2.34
CA ARG A 293 -5.38 18.97 -2.25
C ARG A 293 -6.09 19.34 -3.56
N ARG A 294 -5.32 19.68 -4.60
CA ARG A 294 -5.83 20.01 -5.93
C ARG A 294 -4.91 19.44 -6.97
N GLY A 295 -5.45 18.47 -7.69
CA GLY A 295 -4.77 17.87 -8.82
C GLY A 295 -5.65 16.83 -9.47
N HIS A 296 -5.01 15.92 -10.18
CA HIS A 296 -5.68 14.85 -10.90
C HIS A 296 -4.89 13.56 -10.78
N TYR A 297 -5.54 12.53 -10.24
CA TYR A 297 -4.93 11.21 -10.14
C TYR A 297 -5.24 10.40 -11.39
N VAL A 298 -4.21 9.78 -11.93
CA VAL A 298 -4.32 8.80 -13.00
C VAL A 298 -3.58 7.54 -12.60
N SER A 299 -3.95 6.41 -13.20
CA SER A 299 -3.27 5.14 -12.94
C SER A 299 -2.74 4.51 -14.21
N TYR A 300 -1.67 3.75 -14.08
CA TYR A 300 -1.13 2.88 -15.12
C TYR A 300 -1.19 1.47 -14.58
N VAL A 301 -1.87 0.58 -15.28
CA VAL A 301 -2.10 -0.79 -14.80
C VAL A 301 -1.62 -1.79 -15.82
N ARG A 302 -1.00 -2.86 -15.34
CA ARG A 302 -0.56 -3.98 -16.17
C ARG A 302 -1.68 -5.02 -16.31
N ARG A 303 -1.85 -5.58 -17.51
CA ARG A 303 -2.64 -6.79 -17.75
C ARG A 303 -1.83 -7.73 -18.64
N GLY A 304 -1.35 -8.83 -18.07
CA GLY A 304 -0.36 -9.68 -18.72
C GLY A 304 0.93 -8.91 -19.00
N GLU A 305 1.29 -8.76 -20.26
CA GLU A 305 2.50 -8.02 -20.70
C GLU A 305 2.19 -6.63 -21.25
N LYS A 306 0.92 -6.21 -21.25
CA LYS A 306 0.50 -4.90 -21.76
C LYS A 306 0.22 -3.92 -20.62
N TRP A 307 0.50 -2.64 -20.89
CA TRP A 307 0.22 -1.54 -19.98
C TRP A 307 -0.92 -0.68 -20.49
N TYR A 308 -1.72 -0.18 -19.55
CA TYR A 308 -2.89 0.63 -19.84
C TYR A 308 -2.87 1.88 -18.96
N PHE A 309 -3.04 3.03 -19.59
CA PHE A 309 -3.30 4.30 -18.95
C PHE A 309 -4.79 4.41 -18.65
N CYS A 310 -5.14 4.57 -17.38
CA CYS A 310 -6.51 4.72 -16.90
C CYS A 310 -6.69 6.12 -16.32
N ASN A 311 -7.50 6.92 -17.03
CA ASN A 311 -7.88 8.27 -16.66
C ASN A 311 -9.41 8.34 -16.59
N ASP A 312 -9.95 8.02 -15.41
CA ASP A 312 -11.39 7.92 -15.16
C ASP A 312 -12.09 7.02 -16.20
N GLU A 313 -12.96 7.56 -17.04
CA GLU A 313 -13.66 6.83 -18.09
C GLU A 313 -12.77 6.44 -19.27
N ASN A 314 -11.65 7.14 -19.46
CA ASN A 314 -10.80 6.96 -20.63
C ASN A 314 -9.66 5.98 -20.32
N ILE A 315 -9.66 4.84 -21.02
CA ILE A 315 -8.59 3.84 -20.94
C ILE A 315 -7.89 3.74 -22.29
N GLN A 316 -6.56 3.79 -22.25
CA GLN A 316 -5.72 3.75 -23.45
C GLN A 316 -4.57 2.76 -23.26
N LEU A 317 -4.18 2.06 -24.32
CA LEU A 317 -2.95 1.28 -24.33
C LEU A 317 -1.76 2.23 -24.30
N ILE A 318 -0.73 1.91 -23.52
CA ILE A 318 0.52 2.67 -23.46
C ILE A 318 1.70 1.72 -23.63
N ASP A 319 2.75 2.20 -24.30
CA ASP A 319 3.97 1.42 -24.52
C ASP A 319 4.73 1.25 -23.20
N GLN A 320 5.31 0.07 -22.98
CA GLN A 320 5.98 -0.25 -21.72
C GLN A 320 7.17 0.67 -21.48
N LYS A 321 7.87 1.11 -22.53
CA LYS A 321 8.99 2.05 -22.42
C LYS A 321 8.57 3.38 -21.77
N ASP A 322 7.36 3.86 -22.07
CA ASP A 322 6.86 5.17 -21.61
C ASP A 322 6.41 5.12 -20.14
N ILE A 323 6.32 3.92 -19.55
CA ILE A 323 5.94 3.71 -18.15
C ILE A 323 7.02 4.22 -17.21
N TYR A 324 8.30 4.01 -17.54
CA TYR A 324 9.39 4.35 -16.64
C TYR A 324 9.62 5.85 -16.50
N ASP A 325 9.14 6.66 -17.45
CA ASP A 325 9.24 8.12 -17.41
C ASP A 325 8.11 8.77 -16.58
N LYS A 326 7.13 8.00 -16.09
CA LYS A 326 5.99 8.58 -15.38
C LYS A 326 6.38 9.08 -14.00
N MET A 327 5.76 10.19 -13.59
CA MET A 327 5.97 10.83 -12.29
C MET A 327 5.22 10.06 -11.19
N ALA A 328 5.68 8.85 -10.90
CA ALA A 328 5.04 7.93 -9.97
C ALA A 328 4.85 8.60 -8.60
N TYR A 329 3.62 8.58 -8.10
CA TYR A 329 3.26 8.95 -6.74
C TYR A 329 3.17 7.72 -5.84
N VAL A 330 2.51 6.67 -6.34
CA VAL A 330 2.46 5.35 -5.70
C VAL A 330 2.91 4.29 -6.71
N LEU A 331 3.75 3.36 -6.28
CA LEU A 331 4.17 2.20 -7.05
C LEU A 331 3.65 0.94 -6.38
N ILE A 332 3.08 0.03 -7.17
CA ILE A 332 2.53 -1.22 -6.68
C ILE A 332 3.26 -2.37 -7.36
N TYR A 333 3.77 -3.26 -6.52
CA TYR A 333 4.62 -4.37 -6.86
C TYR A 333 4.00 -5.69 -6.36
N SER A 334 4.08 -6.74 -7.16
CA SER A 334 3.65 -8.10 -6.80
C SER A 334 4.86 -9.00 -6.59
N SER A 335 4.89 -9.77 -5.50
CA SER A 335 5.94 -10.76 -5.26
C SER A 335 5.93 -11.82 -6.37
N LEU A 336 7.12 -12.28 -6.77
CA LEU A 336 7.32 -13.33 -7.77
C LEU A 336 7.42 -14.74 -7.15
N ASN A 337 7.39 -14.82 -5.82
CA ASN A 337 7.58 -16.05 -5.04
C ASN A 337 6.29 -16.87 -4.89
#